data_AF-A0A4P5X1F7-F1
#
_entry.id   AF-A0A4P5X1F7-F1
#
_cell.length_a   1.000
_cell.length_b   1.000
_cell.length_c   1.000
_cell.angle_alpha   90.00
_cell.angle_beta   90.00
_cell.angle_gamma   90.00
#
_symmetry.space_group_name_H-M   'P 1'
#
loop_
_entity.id
_entity.type
_entity.pdbx_description
1 polymer ?
#
loop_
_entity_poly.entity_id
_entity_poly.type
_entity_poly.pdbx_seq_one_letter_code
_entity_poly.pdbx_strand_id
1 'polypeptide(L)'
;MAELSKYQQSIVKNYYANLDTALLQRLGEQVTDLYLAEGKKREKLWGTVVAALAKLGVPKSRIDTIHASDDPRRLAQLVQELLAKD
;
A
#
# COMPACT_ATOMS: atom_id res chain seq x y z
N MET A 1 14.56 17.33 -2.51
CA MET A 1 14.23 15.91 -2.32
C MET A 1 15.49 15.22 -1.81
N ALA A 2 15.49 14.68 -0.59
CA ALA A 2 16.69 14.03 -0.06
C ALA A 2 16.88 12.69 -0.79
N GLU A 3 17.95 12.56 -1.57
CA GLU A 3 18.28 11.30 -2.22
C GLU A 3 18.72 10.28 -1.17
N LEU A 4 18.06 9.12 -1.17
CA LEU A 4 18.45 8.00 -0.32
C LEU A 4 19.85 7.53 -0.70
N SER A 5 20.69 7.22 0.28
CA SER A 5 22.04 6.70 0.04
C SER A 5 21.98 5.38 -0.75
N LYS A 6 23.04 5.04 -1.49
CA LYS A 6 23.10 3.78 -2.28
C LYS A 6 22.77 2.53 -1.45
N TYR A 7 23.10 2.54 -0.15
CA TYR A 7 22.74 1.48 0.78
C TYR A 7 21.23 1.45 1.07
N GLN A 8 20.62 2.61 1.33
CA GLN A 8 19.18 2.73 1.51
C GLN A 8 18.41 2.36 0.23
N GLN A 9 18.94 2.71 -0.95
CA GLN A 9 18.38 2.30 -2.24
C GLN A 9 18.38 0.77 -2.40
N SER A 10 19.47 0.10 -2.02
CA SER A 10 19.57 -1.37 -2.11
C SER A 10 18.62 -2.07 -1.15
N ILE A 11 18.43 -1.52 0.07
CA ILE A 11 17.40 -2.00 1.01
C ILE A 11 16.02 -1.85 0.37
N VAL A 12 15.65 -0.65 -0.10
CA VAL A 12 14.35 -0.41 -0.73
C VAL A 12 14.13 -1.31 -1.96
N LYS A 13 15.16 -1.52 -2.77
CA LYS A 13 15.08 -2.33 -4.00
C LYS A 13 14.91 -3.82 -3.71
N ASN A 14 15.63 -4.38 -2.74
CA ASN A 14 15.51 -5.79 -2.37
C ASN A 14 14.23 -6.08 -1.56
N TYR A 15 13.71 -5.08 -0.86
CA TYR A 15 12.55 -5.22 0.03
C TYR A 15 11.24 -5.49 -0.73
N TYR A 16 11.14 -5.04 -1.99
CA TYR A 16 9.98 -5.29 -2.85
C TYR A 16 10.20 -6.37 -3.91
N ALA A 17 11.40 -6.94 -4.03
CA ALA A 17 11.72 -7.91 -5.07
C ALA A 17 11.01 -9.28 -4.92
N ASN A 18 10.28 -9.49 -3.81
CA ASN A 18 9.50 -10.70 -3.54
C ASN A 18 8.19 -10.34 -2.83
N LEU A 19 7.45 -9.34 -3.32
CA LEU A 19 6.15 -9.04 -2.74
C LEU A 19 5.20 -10.23 -2.94
N ASP A 20 4.36 -10.49 -1.93
CA ASP A 20 3.30 -11.49 -2.03
C ASP A 20 2.29 -11.02 -3.09
N THR A 21 2.43 -11.53 -4.32
CA THR A 21 1.66 -11.10 -5.50
C THR A 21 0.16 -11.32 -5.27
N ALA A 22 -0.23 -12.36 -4.53
CA ALA A 22 -1.63 -12.59 -4.17
C ALA A 22 -2.16 -11.51 -3.21
N LEU A 23 -1.32 -11.01 -2.31
CA LEU A 23 -1.67 -9.91 -1.42
C LEU A 23 -1.77 -8.57 -2.17
N LEU A 24 -0.90 -8.33 -3.17
CA LEU A 24 -1.01 -7.17 -4.07
C LEU A 24 -2.29 -7.20 -4.92
N GLN A 25 -2.65 -8.36 -5.47
CA GLN A 25 -3.91 -8.53 -6.20
C GLN A 25 -5.13 -8.22 -5.33
N ARG A 26 -5.16 -8.74 -4.10
CA ARG A 26 -6.22 -8.44 -3.11
C ARG A 26 -6.29 -6.96 -2.76
N LEU A 27 -5.17 -6.25 -2.67
CA LEU A 27 -5.19 -4.79 -2.46
C LEU A 27 -5.84 -4.06 -3.64
N GLY A 28 -5.65 -4.54 -4.88
CA GLY A 28 -6.36 -4.02 -6.05
C GLY A 28 -7.88 -4.21 -5.97
N GLU A 29 -8.34 -5.35 -5.47
CA GLU A 29 -9.77 -5.60 -5.19
C GLU A 29 -10.29 -4.65 -4.10
N GLN A 30 -9.53 -4.50 -3.00
CA GLN A 30 -9.88 -3.62 -1.88
C GLN A 30 -9.96 -2.14 -2.26
N VAL A 31 -9.18 -1.67 -3.24
CA VAL A 31 -9.33 -0.32 -3.82
C VAL A 31 -10.74 -0.14 -4.38
N THR A 32 -11.24 -1.12 -5.13
CA THR A 32 -12.57 -1.07 -5.73
C THR A 32 -13.65 -1.11 -4.67
N ASP A 33 -13.51 -2.01 -3.69
CA ASP A 33 -14.43 -2.10 -2.55
C ASP A 33 -14.47 -0.79 -1.74
N LEU A 34 -13.34 -0.09 -1.62
CA LEU A 34 -13.26 1.20 -0.96
C LEU A 34 -14.03 2.29 -1.71
N TYR A 35 -14.20 2.24 -3.03
CA TYR A 35 -15.09 3.21 -3.71
C TYR A 35 -16.57 3.00 -3.38
N LEU A 36 -16.95 1.78 -2.98
CA LEU A 36 -18.34 1.39 -2.73
C LEU A 36 -18.70 1.33 -1.24
N ALA A 37 -17.69 1.32 -0.37
CA ALA A 37 -17.88 1.17 1.06
C ALA A 37 -17.96 2.52 1.78
N GLU A 38 -18.93 2.62 2.69
CA GLU A 38 -19.15 3.78 3.54
C GLU A 38 -19.25 3.37 5.03
N GLY A 39 -19.14 4.37 5.92
CA GLY A 39 -19.28 4.21 7.37
C GLY A 39 -18.44 3.07 7.96
N LYS A 40 -19.05 2.28 8.84
CA LYS A 40 -18.36 1.19 9.55
C LYS A 40 -17.77 0.12 8.63
N LYS A 41 -18.35 -0.09 7.43
CA LYS A 41 -17.80 -1.05 6.46
C LYS A 41 -16.47 -0.52 5.90
N ARG A 42 -16.43 0.77 5.57
CA ARG A 42 -15.23 1.46 5.08
C ARG A 42 -14.09 1.43 6.08
N GLU A 43 -14.37 1.75 7.35
CA GLU A 43 -13.37 1.71 8.42
C GLU A 43 -12.75 0.32 8.58
N LYS A 44 -13.57 -0.74 8.57
CA LYS A 44 -13.09 -2.12 8.62
C LYS A 44 -12.22 -2.48 7.42
N LEU A 45 -12.65 -2.04 6.22
CA LEU A 45 -11.91 -2.30 5.00
C LEU A 45 -10.54 -1.60 5.03
N TRP A 46 -10.46 -0.36 5.49
CA TRP A 46 -9.17 0.29 5.73
C TRP A 46 -8.30 -0.42 6.74
N GLY A 47 -8.87 -0.97 7.82
CA GLY A 47 -8.14 -1.82 8.75
C GLY A 47 -7.45 -3.00 8.06
N THR A 48 -8.15 -3.66 7.12
CA THR A 48 -7.57 -4.75 6.33
C THR A 48 -6.51 -4.27 5.34
N VAL A 49 -6.70 -3.12 4.68
CA VAL A 49 -5.72 -2.51 3.79
C VAL A 49 -4.42 -2.17 4.55
N VAL A 50 -4.53 -1.53 5.70
CA VAL A 50 -3.39 -1.16 6.56
C VAL A 50 -2.57 -2.40 6.94
N ALA A 51 -3.26 -3.48 7.34
CA ALA A 51 -2.58 -4.73 7.69
C ALA A 51 -1.88 -5.37 6.48
N ALA A 52 -2.51 -5.36 5.31
CA ALA A 52 -1.93 -5.90 4.08
C ALA A 52 -0.69 -5.11 3.63
N LEU A 53 -0.78 -3.77 3.63
CA LEU A 53 0.36 -2.90 3.30
C LEU A 53 1.53 -3.08 4.27
N ALA A 54 1.25 -3.27 5.57
CA ALA A 54 2.28 -3.54 6.56
C ALA A 54 2.94 -4.92 6.35
N LYS A 55 2.19 -5.94 5.90
CA LYS A 55 2.74 -7.26 5.56
C LYS A 55 3.58 -7.23 4.27
N LEU A 56 3.23 -6.37 3.32
CA LEU A 56 4.08 -6.01 2.18
C LEU A 56 5.25 -5.09 2.59
N GLY A 57 5.31 -4.73 3.88
CA GLY A 57 6.34 -3.93 4.53
C GLY A 57 6.44 -2.49 4.00
N VAL A 58 5.34 -1.96 3.47
CA VAL A 58 5.23 -0.53 3.17
C VAL A 58 5.51 0.25 4.47
N PRO A 59 6.36 1.29 4.45
CA PRO A 59 6.70 2.04 5.65
C PRO A 59 5.45 2.60 6.35
N LYS A 60 5.39 2.45 7.68
CA LYS A 60 4.23 2.90 8.49
C LYS A 60 3.85 4.35 8.23
N SER A 61 4.82 5.26 8.09
CA SER A 61 4.56 6.67 7.80
C SER A 61 3.78 6.88 6.49
N ARG A 62 4.07 6.06 5.47
CA ARG A 62 3.38 6.07 4.18
C ARG A 62 1.97 5.50 4.31
N ILE A 63 1.82 4.39 5.04
CA ILE A 63 0.51 3.79 5.34
C ILE A 63 -0.38 4.79 6.07
N ASP A 64 0.14 5.42 7.13
CA ASP A 64 -0.60 6.38 7.94
C ASP A 64 -1.05 7.59 7.12
N THR A 65 -0.19 8.09 6.22
CA THR A 65 -0.54 9.19 5.30
C THR A 65 -1.68 8.82 4.36
N ILE A 66 -1.68 7.61 3.80
CA ILE A 66 -2.72 7.13 2.90
C ILE A 66 -4.02 6.89 3.67
N HIS A 67 -3.96 6.19 4.81
CA HIS A 67 -5.14 5.91 5.62
C HIS A 67 -5.80 7.20 6.14
N ALA A 68 -5.01 8.17 6.63
CA ALA A 68 -5.52 9.45 7.10
C ALA A 68 -6.20 10.28 6.00
N SER A 69 -5.84 10.04 4.73
CA SER A 69 -6.49 10.72 3.62
C SER A 69 -7.84 10.15 3.24
N ASP A 70 -8.14 8.92 3.68
CA ASP A 70 -9.35 8.19 3.35
C ASP A 70 -9.66 8.18 1.84
N ASP A 71 -8.64 8.27 0.97
CA ASP A 71 -8.80 8.40 -0.48
C ASP A 71 -8.40 7.10 -1.19
N PRO A 72 -9.36 6.36 -1.80
CA PRO A 72 -9.08 5.12 -2.52
C PRO A 72 -8.13 5.34 -3.71
N ARG A 73 -8.09 6.53 -4.31
CA ARG A 73 -7.19 6.86 -5.43
C ARG A 73 -5.73 6.81 -4.99
N ARG A 74 -5.42 7.25 -3.77
CA ARG A 74 -4.05 7.23 -3.23
C ARG A 74 -3.59 5.80 -2.96
N LEU A 75 -4.50 4.93 -2.50
CA LEU A 75 -4.22 3.50 -2.40
C LEU A 75 -3.97 2.90 -3.79
N ALA A 76 -4.82 3.21 -4.78
CA ALA A 76 -4.66 2.71 -6.14
C ALA A 76 -3.30 3.08 -6.74
N GLN A 77 -2.87 4.33 -6.56
CA GLN A 77 -1.55 4.81 -6.99
C GLN A 77 -0.40 4.03 -6.32
N LEU A 78 -0.51 3.75 -5.02
CA LEU A 78 0.48 2.93 -4.32
C LEU A 78 0.51 1.50 -4.86
N VAL A 79 -0.65 0.87 -5.05
CA VAL A 79 -0.73 -0.50 -5.59
C VAL A 79 -0.11 -0.57 -6.98
N GLN A 80 -0.37 0.41 -7.86
CA GLN A 80 0.27 0.52 -9.16
C GLN A 80 1.79 0.69 -9.07
N GLU A 81 2.29 1.51 -8.15
CA GLU A 81 3.73 1.66 -7.94
C GLU A 81 4.39 0.34 -7.49
N LEU A 82 3.73 -0.41 -6.60
CA LEU A 82 4.23 -1.70 -6.12
C LEU A 82 4.23 -2.74 -7.23
N LEU A 83 3.19 -2.79 -8.06
CA LEU A 83 3.10 -3.68 -9.23
C LEU A 83 4.13 -3.36 -10.32
N ALA A 84 4.49 -2.08 -10.49
CA ALA A 84 5.50 -1.67 -11.48
C ALA A 84 6.94 -1.94 -11.02
N LYS A 85 7.14 -2.39 -9.78
CA LYS A 85 8.44 -2.68 -9.17
C LYS A 85 8.71 -4.18 -8.96
N ASP A 86 7.69 -5.03 -9.11
CA ASP A 86 7.83 -6.47 -9.38
C ASP A 86 8.29 -6.69 -10.84
#